data_AF-A0A530QSS3-F1
#
_entry.id   AF-A0A530QSS3-F1
#
_cell.length_a   1.000
_cell.length_b   1.000
_cell.length_c   1.000
_cell.angle_alpha   90.00
_cell.angle_beta   90.00
_cell.angle_gamma   90.00
#
_symmetry.space_group_name_H-M   'P 1'
#
loop_
_entity.id
_entity.type
_entity.pdbx_description
1 polymer ?
#
loop_
_entity_poly.entity_id
_entity_poly.type
_entity_poly.pdbx_seq_one_letter_code
_entity_poly.pdbx_strand_id
1 'polypeptide(L)'
;ARLRALRGDLIDPTIAVHTGRVVKRTGDGTLVEFRSVVDAVRCAIEVQNAMLERNAGVPPDRRIEFRIGIHIGDIVEESDGDLMGDGINIAARLEGLAKPNGICLSGSAYEQVREKFKEQFVDLGEQTLKNIARPVRAYQMLSGAASTEPEVARGRLVQQEKPSIAVLPFQNMSGDVEQQYLCDGLTEDLITELSRFRQMQVASRNSSSRFPGADVDMIRAGRELSVQYLVEGSVRRMGTRIRITAQLIDATTGNHVWAERYDSAQDEIFDIQDRVVRTIVGTLVGRMTAARTDLVLRKLPASLAAYECVLRGDALPMGTPEIEAEARHYFERAIELDPSYARAYALLSSAIEREWFLDMSGSTRLL
;
A
#
# COMPACT_ATOMS: atom_id res chain seq x y z
N ALA A 1 -30.77 21.02 -11.19
CA ALA A 1 -30.41 22.35 -11.74
C ALA A 1 -28.90 22.47 -11.97
N ARG A 2 -28.06 22.35 -10.93
CA ARG A 2 -26.60 22.54 -11.03
C ARG A 2 -25.88 21.63 -12.03
N LEU A 3 -26.19 20.32 -12.06
CA LEU A 3 -25.61 19.40 -13.04
C LEU A 3 -25.93 19.77 -14.50
N ARG A 4 -27.14 20.30 -14.76
CA ARG A 4 -27.52 20.76 -16.11
C ARG A 4 -26.72 22.00 -16.53
N ALA A 5 -26.46 22.93 -15.61
CA ALA A 5 -25.61 24.10 -15.87
C ALA A 5 -24.15 23.69 -16.12
N LEU A 6 -23.59 22.77 -15.31
CA LEU A 6 -22.24 22.23 -15.57
C LEU A 6 -22.12 21.54 -16.93
N ARG A 7 -23.19 20.87 -17.39
CA ARG A 7 -23.24 20.26 -18.71
C ARG A 7 -23.16 21.31 -19.82
N GLY A 8 -24.04 22.31 -19.79
CA GLY A 8 -24.09 23.34 -20.84
C GLY A 8 -22.90 24.31 -20.84
N ASP A 9 -22.42 24.69 -19.66
CA ASP A 9 -21.46 25.80 -19.53
C ASP A 9 -20.00 25.35 -19.39
N LEU A 10 -19.75 24.04 -19.31
CA LEU A 10 -18.41 23.49 -19.16
C LEU A 10 -18.21 22.21 -19.98
N ILE A 11 -18.98 21.15 -19.68
CA ILE A 11 -18.70 19.82 -20.22
C ILE A 11 -18.89 19.78 -21.74
N ASP A 12 -20.04 20.24 -22.24
CA ASP A 12 -20.34 20.17 -23.67
C ASP A 12 -19.40 21.07 -24.51
N PRO A 13 -19.08 22.32 -24.09
CA PRO A 13 -18.06 23.14 -24.75
C PRO A 13 -16.68 22.48 -24.78
N THR A 14 -16.20 21.94 -23.65
CA THR A 14 -14.87 21.32 -23.60
C THR A 14 -14.81 20.06 -24.48
N ILE A 15 -15.87 19.24 -24.51
CA ILE A 15 -15.96 18.11 -25.43
C ILE A 15 -15.84 18.57 -26.89
N ALA A 16 -16.54 19.65 -27.27
CA ALA A 16 -16.51 20.18 -28.63
C ALA A 16 -15.11 20.71 -29.02
N VAL A 17 -14.42 21.40 -28.11
CA VAL A 17 -13.04 21.91 -28.32
C VAL A 17 -12.07 20.77 -28.63
N HIS A 18 -12.20 19.63 -27.95
CA HIS A 18 -11.37 18.44 -28.16
C HIS A 18 -11.96 17.47 -29.19
N THR A 19 -12.89 17.93 -30.04
CA THR A 19 -13.50 17.16 -31.14
C THR A 19 -14.19 15.86 -30.72
N GLY A 20 -14.70 15.81 -29.48
CA GLY A 20 -15.49 14.68 -28.98
C GLY A 20 -16.95 14.73 -29.44
N ARG A 21 -17.58 13.56 -29.55
CA ARG A 21 -19.00 13.38 -29.86
C ARG A 21 -19.70 12.78 -28.65
N VAL A 22 -20.73 13.45 -28.13
CA VAL A 22 -21.59 12.86 -27.10
C VAL A 22 -22.46 11.80 -27.76
N VAL A 23 -22.28 10.54 -27.34
CA VAL A 23 -22.99 9.38 -27.89
C VAL A 23 -24.30 9.18 -27.13
N LYS A 24 -24.22 9.15 -25.80
CA LYS A 24 -25.36 8.81 -24.94
C LYS A 24 -25.29 9.53 -23.61
N ARG A 25 -26.46 9.83 -23.04
CA ARG A 25 -26.59 10.33 -21.66
C ARG A 25 -27.51 9.41 -20.89
N THR A 26 -27.04 8.93 -19.73
CA THR A 26 -27.79 8.00 -18.90
C THR A 26 -27.80 8.53 -17.48
N GLY A 27 -28.92 9.14 -17.07
CA GLY A 27 -29.03 9.79 -15.75
C GLY A 27 -28.01 10.93 -15.58
N ASP A 28 -27.07 10.74 -14.66
CA ASP A 28 -25.95 11.62 -14.37
C ASP A 28 -24.70 11.33 -15.23
N GLY A 29 -24.57 10.13 -15.79
CA GLY A 29 -23.50 9.71 -16.68
C GLY A 29 -23.62 10.22 -18.12
N THR A 30 -22.47 10.39 -18.79
CA THR A 30 -22.36 10.76 -20.21
C THR A 30 -21.30 9.90 -20.88
N LEU A 31 -21.63 9.29 -22.02
CA LEU A 31 -20.69 8.56 -22.87
C LEU A 31 -20.26 9.46 -24.03
N VAL A 32 -18.95 9.62 -24.19
CA VAL A 32 -18.34 10.50 -25.19
C VAL A 32 -17.31 9.71 -25.98
N GLU A 33 -17.38 9.83 -27.29
CA GLU A 33 -16.43 9.24 -28.23
C GLU A 33 -15.43 10.29 -28.70
N PHE A 34 -14.16 9.90 -28.86
CA PHE A 34 -13.12 10.71 -29.45
C PHE A 34 -12.39 9.88 -30.51
N ARG A 35 -11.94 10.55 -31.59
CA ARG A 35 -11.10 9.93 -32.63
C ARG A 35 -9.67 9.67 -32.18
N SER A 36 -9.28 10.22 -31.03
CA SER A 36 -7.94 10.18 -30.47
C SER A 36 -8.02 10.06 -28.96
N VAL A 37 -7.33 9.06 -28.40
CA VAL A 37 -7.23 8.89 -26.95
C VAL A 37 -6.49 10.06 -26.29
N VAL A 38 -5.60 10.75 -27.01
CA VAL A 38 -4.92 11.95 -26.52
C VAL A 38 -5.93 13.08 -26.30
N ASP A 39 -6.86 13.26 -27.22
CA ASP A 39 -7.87 14.32 -27.13
C ASP A 39 -8.90 14.01 -26.03
N ALA A 40 -9.25 12.73 -25.87
CA ALA A 40 -10.07 12.27 -24.74
C ALA A 40 -9.41 12.60 -23.39
N VAL A 41 -8.11 12.35 -23.26
CA VAL A 41 -7.36 12.66 -22.02
C VAL A 41 -7.23 14.16 -21.79
N ARG A 42 -6.94 14.97 -22.82
CA ARG A 42 -6.92 16.44 -22.71
C ARG A 42 -8.26 17.00 -22.25
N CYS A 43 -9.35 16.54 -22.87
CA CYS A 43 -10.71 16.90 -22.48
C CYS A 43 -10.99 16.53 -21.02
N ALA A 44 -10.61 15.33 -20.60
CA ALA A 44 -10.83 14.88 -19.22
C ALA A 44 -10.07 15.73 -18.20
N ILE A 45 -8.80 16.05 -18.46
CA ILE A 45 -7.98 16.92 -17.60
C ILE A 45 -8.61 18.31 -17.47
N GLU A 46 -9.02 18.91 -18.59
CA GLU A 46 -9.61 20.24 -18.61
C GLU A 46 -10.94 20.28 -17.84
N VAL A 47 -11.80 19.27 -18.03
CA VAL A 47 -13.03 19.13 -17.25
C VAL A 47 -12.74 19.00 -15.75
N GLN A 48 -11.79 18.15 -15.35
CA GLN A 48 -11.47 17.97 -13.93
C GLN A 48 -10.91 19.26 -13.31
N ASN A 49 -9.98 19.95 -13.98
CA ASN A 49 -9.40 21.20 -13.49
C ASN A 49 -10.46 22.30 -13.34
N ALA A 50 -11.32 22.48 -14.35
CA ALA A 50 -12.40 23.46 -14.28
C ALA A 50 -13.44 23.11 -13.20
N MET A 51 -13.65 21.83 -12.92
CA MET A 51 -14.55 21.39 -11.85
C MET A 51 -13.99 21.66 -10.46
N LEU A 52 -12.66 21.57 -10.29
CA LEU A 52 -11.99 21.96 -9.05
C LEU A 52 -12.19 23.45 -8.77
N GLU A 53 -12.02 24.30 -9.79
CA GLU A 53 -12.29 25.74 -9.69
C GLU A 53 -13.76 26.03 -9.38
N ARG A 54 -14.70 25.35 -10.04
CA ARG A 54 -16.15 25.54 -9.80
C ARG A 54 -16.64 24.98 -8.47
N ASN A 55 -15.87 24.10 -7.83
CA ASN A 55 -16.13 23.60 -6.48
C ASN A 55 -15.40 24.42 -5.41
N ALA A 56 -14.50 25.35 -5.79
CA ALA A 56 -13.87 26.27 -4.85
C ALA A 56 -14.94 27.13 -4.15
N GLY A 57 -14.93 27.14 -2.82
CA GLY A 57 -15.92 27.85 -2.01
C GLY A 57 -17.29 27.17 -1.87
N VAL A 58 -17.45 25.95 -2.40
CA VAL A 58 -18.69 25.17 -2.27
C VAL A 58 -18.56 24.20 -1.08
N PRO A 59 -19.55 24.14 -0.18
CA PRO A 59 -19.59 23.16 0.91
C PRO A 59 -19.46 21.71 0.40
N PRO A 60 -18.70 20.82 1.10
CA PRO A 60 -18.43 19.46 0.63
C PRO A 60 -19.67 18.64 0.25
N ASP A 61 -20.75 18.78 1.00
CA ASP A 61 -22.05 18.11 0.78
C ASP A 61 -22.78 18.56 -0.49
N ARG A 62 -22.36 19.69 -1.08
CA ARG A 62 -22.95 20.27 -2.30
C ARG A 62 -21.98 20.25 -3.49
N ARG A 63 -20.77 19.71 -3.34
CA ARG A 63 -19.81 19.55 -4.44
C ARG A 63 -20.31 18.50 -5.42
N ILE A 64 -20.02 18.73 -6.69
CA ILE A 64 -20.24 17.73 -7.74
C ILE A 64 -18.86 17.32 -8.22
N GLU A 65 -18.53 16.04 -8.08
CA GLU A 65 -17.22 15.50 -8.41
C GLU A 65 -17.39 14.42 -9.46
N PHE A 66 -16.71 14.57 -10.59
CA PHE A 66 -16.85 13.63 -11.69
C PHE A 66 -15.79 12.54 -11.61
N ARG A 67 -16.19 11.35 -12.01
CA ARG A 67 -15.31 10.23 -12.28
C ARG A 67 -15.28 10.00 -13.78
N ILE A 68 -14.08 9.77 -14.33
CA ILE A 68 -13.90 9.61 -15.77
C ILE A 68 -13.15 8.31 -16.03
N GLY A 69 -13.71 7.46 -16.90
CA GLY A 69 -13.06 6.25 -17.42
C GLY A 69 -12.74 6.40 -18.91
N ILE A 70 -11.51 6.10 -19.31
CA ILE A 70 -11.03 6.22 -20.68
C ILE A 70 -10.50 4.87 -21.15
N HIS A 71 -11.03 4.39 -22.27
CA HIS A 71 -10.57 3.17 -22.92
C HIS A 71 -10.37 3.40 -24.41
N ILE A 72 -9.43 2.66 -24.99
CA ILE A 72 -9.31 2.52 -26.44
C ILE A 72 -9.54 1.07 -26.83
N GLY A 73 -10.47 0.87 -27.74
CA GLY A 73 -10.87 -0.41 -28.29
C GLY A 73 -11.87 -0.22 -29.43
N ASP A 74 -12.20 -1.31 -30.11
CA ASP A 74 -13.12 -1.28 -31.24
C ASP A 74 -14.55 -1.05 -30.76
N ILE A 75 -15.27 -0.22 -31.50
CA ILE A 75 -16.68 0.10 -31.27
C ILE A 75 -17.41 -0.01 -32.60
N VAL A 76 -18.60 -0.61 -32.57
CA VAL A 76 -19.48 -0.73 -33.74
C VAL A 76 -20.70 0.17 -33.52
N GLU A 77 -20.98 1.05 -34.47
CA GLU A 77 -22.22 1.83 -34.51
C GLU A 77 -23.31 0.96 -35.15
N GLU A 78 -24.36 0.65 -34.39
CA GLU A 78 -25.52 -0.06 -34.92
C GLU A 78 -26.39 0.86 -35.78
N SER A 79 -27.37 0.27 -36.48
CA SER A 79 -28.23 0.97 -37.45
C SER A 79 -29.10 2.06 -36.82
N ASP A 80 -29.28 2.03 -35.50
CA ASP A 80 -30.03 2.99 -34.70
C ASP A 80 -29.15 4.12 -34.11
N GLY A 81 -27.83 4.07 -34.35
CA GLY A 81 -26.85 5.02 -33.83
C GLY A 81 -26.39 4.75 -32.40
N ASP A 82 -26.81 3.65 -31.77
CA ASP A 82 -26.24 3.20 -30.50
C ASP A 82 -24.88 2.53 -30.75
N LEU A 83 -23.92 2.80 -29.87
CA LEU A 83 -22.60 2.16 -29.93
C LEU A 83 -22.64 0.85 -29.14
N MET A 84 -22.12 -0.22 -29.73
CA MET A 84 -21.95 -1.53 -29.11
C MET A 84 -20.49 -2.00 -29.18
N GLY A 85 -20.04 -2.65 -28.11
CA GLY A 85 -18.69 -3.22 -28.02
C GLY A 85 -18.21 -3.33 -26.59
N ASP A 86 -17.31 -4.29 -26.36
CA ASP A 86 -16.66 -4.48 -25.05
C ASP A 86 -15.98 -3.21 -24.56
N GLY A 87 -15.52 -2.35 -25.49
CA GLY A 87 -14.84 -1.11 -25.17
C GLY A 87 -15.69 -0.12 -24.35
N ILE A 88 -17.01 -0.07 -24.58
CA ILE A 88 -17.92 0.79 -23.83
C ILE A 88 -18.10 0.27 -22.40
N ASN A 89 -18.24 -1.06 -22.27
CA ASN A 89 -18.33 -1.71 -20.97
C ASN A 89 -17.04 -1.51 -20.18
N ILE A 90 -15.88 -1.62 -20.82
CA ILE A 90 -14.58 -1.37 -20.17
C ILE A 90 -14.50 0.08 -19.69
N ALA A 91 -14.83 1.07 -20.54
CA ALA A 91 -14.79 2.49 -20.17
C ALA A 91 -15.72 2.81 -18.99
N ALA A 92 -16.96 2.31 -19.00
CA ALA A 92 -17.91 2.49 -17.91
C ALA A 92 -17.44 1.84 -16.59
N ARG A 93 -16.75 0.70 -16.68
CA ARG A 93 -16.19 0.03 -15.49
C ARG A 93 -14.96 0.74 -14.95
N LEU A 94 -14.13 1.31 -15.82
CA LEU A 94 -13.00 2.15 -15.42
C LEU A 94 -13.46 3.44 -14.72
N GLU A 95 -14.59 4.04 -15.15
CA GLU A 95 -15.20 5.15 -14.41
C GLU A 95 -15.54 4.76 -12.98
N GLY A 96 -16.11 3.57 -12.77
CA GLY A 96 -16.39 3.05 -11.43
C GLY A 96 -15.16 2.79 -10.56
N LEU A 97 -13.97 2.65 -11.16
CA LEU A 97 -12.70 2.50 -10.45
C LEU A 97 -12.04 3.85 -10.13
N ALA A 98 -12.40 4.92 -10.83
CA ALA A 98 -11.82 6.23 -10.60
C ALA A 98 -12.24 6.77 -9.22
N LYS A 99 -11.34 7.50 -8.55
CA LYS A 99 -11.70 8.32 -7.40
C LYS A 99 -12.57 9.52 -7.83
N PRO A 100 -13.35 10.15 -6.94
CA PRO A 100 -13.95 11.46 -7.22
C PRO A 100 -12.90 12.46 -7.71
N ASN A 101 -13.23 13.23 -8.75
CA ASN A 101 -12.30 14.08 -9.52
C ASN A 101 -11.12 13.32 -10.19
N GLY A 102 -11.23 12.00 -10.32
CA GLY A 102 -10.22 11.14 -10.90
C GLY A 102 -10.48 10.77 -12.36
N ILE A 103 -9.40 10.46 -13.07
CA ILE A 103 -9.41 9.92 -14.43
C ILE A 103 -8.73 8.53 -14.41
N CYS A 104 -9.44 7.49 -14.83
CA CYS A 104 -8.92 6.13 -14.94
C CYS A 104 -8.80 5.71 -16.42
N LEU A 105 -7.68 5.13 -16.80
CA LEU A 105 -7.37 4.69 -18.16
C LEU A 105 -7.18 3.17 -18.20
N SER A 106 -7.58 2.52 -19.29
CA SER A 106 -7.10 1.16 -19.58
C SER A 106 -5.61 1.16 -19.92
N GLY A 107 -4.96 -0.01 -19.82
CA GLY A 107 -3.57 -0.18 -20.23
C GLY A 107 -3.34 0.15 -21.70
N SER A 108 -4.30 -0.21 -22.57
CA SER A 108 -4.26 0.18 -23.99
C SER A 108 -4.27 1.70 -24.21
N ALA A 109 -5.05 2.44 -23.41
CA ALA A 109 -5.10 3.89 -23.49
C ALA A 109 -3.83 4.51 -22.90
N TYR A 110 -3.39 4.03 -21.74
CA TYR A 110 -2.17 4.46 -21.05
C TYR A 110 -0.93 4.37 -21.94
N GLU A 111 -0.71 3.24 -22.62
CA GLU A 111 0.45 3.05 -23.51
C GLU A 111 0.55 4.13 -24.60
N GLN A 112 -0.59 4.64 -25.09
CA GLN A 112 -0.60 5.67 -26.13
C GLN A 112 -0.37 7.09 -25.60
N VAL A 113 -0.52 7.32 -24.30
CA VAL A 113 -0.52 8.66 -23.70
C VAL A 113 0.60 8.90 -22.68
N ARG A 114 1.24 7.85 -22.13
CA ARG A 114 2.21 7.94 -21.01
C ARG A 114 3.36 8.93 -21.24
N GLU A 115 3.77 9.15 -22.48
CA GLU A 115 4.88 10.06 -22.86
C GLU A 115 4.39 11.43 -23.35
N LYS A 116 3.07 11.62 -23.47
CA LYS A 116 2.45 12.82 -24.07
C LYS A 116 1.89 13.81 -23.04
N PHE A 117 1.89 13.42 -21.77
CA PHE A 117 1.34 14.17 -20.64
C PHE A 117 2.35 14.26 -19.50
N LYS A 118 2.28 15.33 -18.70
CA LYS A 118 3.23 15.58 -17.61
C LYS A 118 2.73 15.04 -16.27
N GLU A 119 1.43 14.75 -16.20
CA GLU A 119 0.73 14.20 -15.06
C GLU A 119 1.21 12.78 -14.75
N GLN A 120 1.19 12.43 -13.47
CA GLN A 120 1.60 11.10 -13.02
C GLN A 120 0.46 10.10 -13.20
N PHE A 121 0.83 8.87 -13.58
CA PHE A 121 -0.08 7.74 -13.68
C PHE A 121 0.27 6.71 -12.60
N VAL A 122 -0.72 6.28 -11.85
CA VAL A 122 -0.62 5.21 -10.85
C VAL A 122 -1.18 3.94 -11.46
N ASP A 123 -0.35 2.91 -11.57
CA ASP A 123 -0.78 1.59 -12.04
C ASP A 123 -1.68 0.91 -11.00
N LEU A 124 -2.90 0.58 -11.40
CA LEU A 124 -3.89 -0.12 -10.58
C LEU A 124 -3.83 -1.64 -10.78
N GLY A 125 -2.92 -2.15 -11.61
CA GLY A 125 -2.79 -3.56 -11.93
C GLY A 125 -3.95 -4.09 -12.77
N GLU A 126 -4.03 -5.41 -12.86
CA GLU A 126 -5.08 -6.11 -13.62
C GLU A 126 -6.42 -6.08 -12.88
N GLN A 127 -7.46 -5.60 -13.57
CA GLN A 127 -8.81 -5.49 -13.06
C GLN A 127 -9.70 -6.52 -13.74
N THR A 128 -10.31 -7.41 -12.94
CA THR A 128 -11.35 -8.32 -13.43
C THR A 128 -12.68 -7.57 -13.47
N LEU A 129 -13.11 -7.22 -14.68
CA LEU A 129 -14.32 -6.43 -14.89
C LEU A 129 -15.50 -7.36 -15.23
N LYS A 130 -16.67 -7.09 -14.64
CA LYS A 130 -17.88 -7.87 -14.90
C LYS A 130 -18.21 -7.86 -16.40
N ASN A 131 -18.41 -9.04 -16.97
CA ASN A 131 -18.70 -9.29 -18.40
C ASN A 131 -17.54 -8.98 -19.36
N ILE A 132 -16.29 -9.01 -18.89
CA ILE A 132 -15.10 -8.90 -19.74
C ILE A 132 -14.21 -10.11 -19.48
N ALA A 133 -13.96 -10.90 -20.52
CA ALA A 133 -13.33 -12.21 -20.39
C ALA A 133 -11.86 -12.16 -19.95
N ARG A 134 -11.14 -11.09 -20.30
CA ARG A 134 -9.73 -10.90 -19.95
C ARG A 134 -9.57 -9.76 -18.94
N PRO A 135 -8.72 -9.92 -17.91
CA PRO A 135 -8.40 -8.81 -17.02
C PRO A 135 -7.89 -7.60 -17.81
N VAL A 136 -8.35 -6.41 -17.43
CA VAL A 136 -7.92 -5.14 -18.05
C VAL A 136 -6.99 -4.45 -17.07
N ARG A 137 -5.74 -4.22 -17.46
CA ARG A 137 -4.84 -3.38 -16.65
C ARG A 137 -5.37 -1.95 -16.63
N ALA A 138 -5.39 -1.29 -15.48
CA ALA A 138 -5.92 0.06 -15.33
C ALA A 138 -4.90 1.01 -14.71
N TYR A 139 -5.01 2.30 -15.01
CA TYR A 139 -4.11 3.35 -14.55
C TYR A 139 -4.92 4.56 -14.08
N GLN A 140 -4.62 5.10 -12.90
CA GLN A 140 -5.21 6.32 -12.38
C GLN A 140 -4.31 7.50 -12.71
N MET A 141 -4.82 8.51 -13.41
CA MET A 141 -4.11 9.76 -13.66
C MET A 141 -4.36 10.74 -12.51
N LEU A 142 -3.29 11.38 -12.03
CA LEU A 142 -3.32 12.41 -10.99
C LEU A 142 -3.41 13.79 -11.66
N SER A 143 -4.56 14.46 -11.53
CA SER A 143 -4.80 15.81 -12.11
C SER A 143 -4.77 16.93 -11.06
N GLY A 144 -4.57 18.17 -11.54
CA GLY A 144 -3.91 19.31 -10.90
C GLY A 144 -4.55 20.02 -9.70
N ALA A 145 -5.47 19.39 -8.95
CA ALA A 145 -5.75 19.82 -7.56
C ALA A 145 -5.91 18.67 -6.56
N ALA A 146 -5.36 17.49 -6.89
CA ALA A 146 -5.04 16.46 -5.89
C ALA A 146 -3.68 16.73 -5.19
N SER A 147 -3.18 17.97 -5.24
CA SER A 147 -1.87 18.37 -4.68
C SER A 147 -1.96 19.33 -3.48
N THR A 148 -3.17 19.65 -2.98
CA THR A 148 -3.34 20.50 -1.79
C THR A 148 -4.41 19.96 -0.82
N GLU A 149 -4.22 18.73 -0.38
CA GLU A 149 -4.31 18.26 1.01
C GLU A 149 -3.94 16.77 1.01
N PRO A 150 -3.23 16.25 2.02
CA PRO A 150 -2.58 14.96 1.94
C PRO A 150 -3.64 13.85 2.12
N GLU A 151 -4.27 13.43 1.04
CA GLU A 151 -4.96 12.13 0.96
C GLU A 151 -3.93 11.00 0.78
N VAL A 152 -2.90 11.04 1.63
CA VAL A 152 -1.94 9.97 1.94
C VAL A 152 -2.67 8.97 2.82
N ALA A 153 -3.74 8.35 2.32
CA ALA A 153 -4.38 7.23 2.97
C ALA A 153 -5.24 6.46 1.96
N ARG A 154 -4.91 5.18 1.75
CA ARG A 154 -5.72 4.13 1.09
C ARG A 154 -5.66 3.94 -0.43
N GLY A 155 -4.68 4.54 -1.12
CA GLY A 155 -4.43 4.26 -2.55
C GLY A 155 -3.27 3.30 -2.84
N ARG A 156 -2.56 2.79 -1.83
CA ARG A 156 -1.58 1.71 -1.97
C ARG A 156 -2.31 0.38 -1.81
N LEU A 157 -2.87 -0.14 -2.89
CA LEU A 157 -3.15 -1.57 -2.95
C LEU A 157 -2.48 -2.17 -4.19
N VAL A 158 -1.30 -2.73 -3.90
CA VAL A 158 -0.62 -3.84 -4.58
C VAL A 158 0.22 -3.50 -5.82
N GLN A 159 1.03 -2.44 -5.75
CA GLN A 159 2.45 -2.73 -5.94
C GLN A 159 2.88 -3.44 -4.65
N GLN A 160 3.55 -4.59 -4.74
CA GLN A 160 4.11 -5.21 -3.54
C GLN A 160 5.14 -4.25 -2.97
N GLU A 161 4.71 -3.36 -2.09
CA GLU A 161 5.58 -2.44 -1.40
C GLU A 161 6.26 -3.22 -0.31
N LYS A 162 7.36 -3.82 -0.73
CA LYS A 162 8.46 -4.23 0.11
C LYS A 162 8.63 -3.17 1.20
N PRO A 163 8.65 -3.53 2.49
CA PRO A 163 8.76 -2.58 3.57
C PRO A 163 10.05 -1.83 3.34
N SER A 164 9.93 -0.50 3.36
CA SER A 164 11.06 0.38 3.20
C SER A 164 11.64 0.69 4.58
N ILE A 165 12.94 0.49 4.73
CA ILE A 165 13.66 0.61 5.99
C ILE A 165 14.92 1.46 5.80
N ALA A 166 15.24 2.31 6.77
CA ALA A 166 16.56 2.94 6.86
C ALA A 166 17.21 2.60 8.20
N VAL A 167 18.52 2.36 8.19
CA VAL A 167 19.32 2.26 9.40
C VAL A 167 19.96 3.62 9.64
N LEU A 168 19.62 4.25 10.76
CA LEU A 168 20.24 5.49 11.21
C LEU A 168 21.62 5.19 11.82
N PRO A 169 22.57 6.14 11.76
CA PRO A 169 23.84 6.06 12.47
C PRO A 169 23.64 5.65 13.93
N PHE A 170 24.28 4.55 14.33
CA PHE A 170 24.28 4.12 15.72
C PHE A 170 25.03 5.14 16.58
N GLN A 171 24.50 5.40 17.77
CA GLN A 171 25.06 6.39 18.68
C GLN A 171 26.18 5.79 19.52
N ASN A 172 27.30 6.52 19.62
CA ASN A 172 28.36 6.18 20.56
C ASN A 172 28.01 6.69 21.96
N MET A 173 27.76 5.77 22.88
CA MET A 173 27.50 6.05 24.31
C MET A 173 28.68 5.66 25.22
N SER A 174 29.87 5.41 24.66
CA SER A 174 31.08 5.09 25.41
C SER A 174 31.83 6.32 25.93
N GLY A 175 31.50 7.52 25.43
CA GLY A 175 32.18 8.78 25.80
C GLY A 175 33.56 8.98 25.17
N ASP A 176 34.02 8.02 24.36
CA ASP A 176 35.31 8.02 23.67
C ASP A 176 35.11 8.09 22.15
N VAL A 177 35.57 9.19 21.54
CA VAL A 177 35.41 9.47 20.10
C VAL A 177 36.18 8.48 19.24
N GLU A 178 37.27 7.89 19.76
CA GLU A 178 38.03 6.86 19.03
C GLU A 178 37.20 5.60 18.80
N GLN A 179 36.04 5.44 19.43
CA GLN A 179 35.14 4.29 19.27
C GLN A 179 34.02 4.54 18.26
N GLN A 180 33.98 5.71 17.60
CA GLN A 180 32.96 6.03 16.60
C GLN A 180 32.98 5.05 15.41
N TYR A 181 34.15 4.55 15.03
CA TYR A 181 34.28 3.58 13.93
C TYR A 181 33.44 2.31 14.15
N LEU A 182 33.24 1.91 15.42
CA LEU A 182 32.44 0.73 15.76
C LEU A 182 30.97 0.94 15.45
N CYS A 183 30.46 2.15 15.74
CA CYS A 183 29.08 2.53 15.44
C CYS A 183 28.88 2.67 13.93
N ASP A 184 29.84 3.30 13.24
CA ASP A 184 29.80 3.50 11.81
C ASP A 184 29.85 2.17 11.05
N GLY A 185 30.72 1.24 11.49
CA GLY A 185 30.83 -0.11 10.95
C GLY A 185 29.56 -0.93 11.16
N LEU A 186 29.04 -0.97 12.40
CA LEU A 186 27.78 -1.67 12.68
C LEU A 186 26.61 -1.15 11.84
N THR A 187 26.53 0.18 11.66
CA THR A 187 25.50 0.81 10.81
C THR A 187 25.63 0.36 9.35
N GLU A 188 26.84 0.42 8.80
CA GLU A 188 27.13 0.04 7.41
C GLU A 188 26.87 -1.44 7.16
N ASP A 189 27.28 -2.29 8.07
CA ASP A 189 27.12 -3.72 7.93
C ASP A 189 25.63 -4.12 8.06
N LEU A 190 24.87 -3.49 8.97
CA LEU A 190 23.42 -3.69 9.04
C LEU A 190 22.71 -3.28 7.74
N ILE A 191 23.08 -2.14 7.14
CA ILE A 191 22.54 -1.72 5.83
C ILE A 191 22.87 -2.77 4.77
N THR A 192 24.11 -3.26 4.76
CA THR A 192 24.60 -4.26 3.80
C THR A 192 23.86 -5.58 3.93
N GLU A 193 23.75 -6.12 5.15
CA GLU A 193 23.07 -7.39 5.41
C GLU A 193 21.56 -7.30 5.14
N LEU A 194 20.89 -6.23 5.57
CA LEU A 194 19.47 -6.01 5.25
C LEU A 194 19.23 -5.88 3.74
N SER A 195 20.17 -5.28 3.00
CA SER A 195 20.05 -5.10 1.54
C SER A 195 20.09 -6.43 0.77
N ARG A 196 20.58 -7.53 1.38
CA ARG A 196 20.56 -8.86 0.76
C ARG A 196 19.14 -9.43 0.67
N PHE A 197 18.23 -8.95 1.51
CA PHE A 197 16.83 -9.39 1.53
C PHE A 197 16.03 -8.66 0.46
N ARG A 198 15.80 -9.32 -0.67
CA ARG A 198 15.05 -8.76 -1.81
C ARG A 198 13.59 -8.43 -1.49
N GLN A 199 13.05 -8.93 -0.39
CA GLN A 199 11.67 -8.66 0.05
C GLN A 199 11.50 -7.29 0.71
N MET A 200 12.58 -6.53 0.96
CA MET A 200 12.53 -5.21 1.59
C MET A 200 13.28 -4.17 0.74
N GLN A 201 13.01 -2.89 0.96
CA GLN A 201 13.77 -1.78 0.36
C GLN A 201 14.60 -1.12 1.44
N VAL A 202 15.91 -1.00 1.24
CA VAL A 202 16.84 -0.42 2.22
C VAL A 202 17.35 0.92 1.69
N ALA A 203 17.21 1.99 2.49
CA ALA A 203 17.78 3.29 2.17
C ALA A 203 19.31 3.24 2.20
N SER A 204 19.95 3.99 1.30
CA SER A 204 21.40 4.04 1.24
C SER A 204 22.00 4.77 2.45
N ARG A 205 23.22 4.38 2.84
CA ARG A 205 23.98 5.01 3.93
C ARG A 205 24.07 6.53 3.81
N ASN A 206 24.32 7.06 2.61
CA ASN A 206 24.45 8.50 2.35
C ASN A 206 23.15 9.29 2.60
N SER A 207 22.00 8.62 2.50
CA SER A 207 20.71 9.23 2.80
C SER A 207 20.50 9.26 4.31
N SER A 208 20.75 8.12 4.98
CA SER A 208 20.59 7.98 6.43
C SER A 208 21.55 8.83 7.25
N SER A 209 22.78 9.08 6.77
CA SER A 209 23.80 9.84 7.51
C SER A 209 23.43 11.29 7.82
N ARG A 210 22.38 11.82 7.19
CA ARG A 210 21.83 13.16 7.46
C ARG A 210 21.07 13.24 8.79
N PHE A 211 20.79 12.10 9.42
CA PHE A 211 20.00 11.98 10.64
C PHE A 211 20.84 11.29 11.72
N PRO A 212 21.50 12.04 12.63
CA PRO A 212 22.50 11.48 13.56
C PRO A 212 21.94 10.61 14.71
N GLY A 213 20.73 10.05 14.57
CA GLY A 213 20.09 9.15 15.53
C GLY A 213 19.63 9.80 16.85
N ALA A 214 20.39 10.72 17.43
CA ALA A 214 20.02 11.44 18.66
C ALA A 214 19.10 12.64 18.33
N ASP A 215 18.00 12.78 19.09
CA ASP A 215 17.02 13.88 18.96
C ASP A 215 16.39 14.04 17.56
N VAL A 216 16.40 12.97 16.77
CA VAL A 216 15.77 12.96 15.44
C VAL A 216 14.26 12.76 15.60
N ASP A 217 13.46 13.64 15.00
CA ASP A 217 12.04 13.38 14.80
C ASP A 217 11.90 12.22 13.80
N MET A 218 11.56 11.04 14.32
CA MET A 218 11.46 9.80 13.56
C MET A 218 10.42 9.89 12.43
N ILE A 219 9.34 10.65 12.64
CA ILE A 219 8.28 10.82 11.63
C ILE A 219 8.76 11.73 10.51
N ARG A 220 9.53 12.77 10.85
CA ARG A 220 10.19 13.61 9.86
C ARG A 220 11.26 12.83 9.08
N ALA A 221 12.11 12.09 9.77
CA ALA A 221 13.18 11.30 9.16
C ALA A 221 12.63 10.25 8.19
N GLY A 222 11.59 9.51 8.59
CA GLY A 222 10.93 8.54 7.70
C GLY A 222 10.37 9.17 6.43
N ARG A 223 9.75 10.36 6.54
CA ARG A 223 9.24 11.10 5.39
C ARG A 223 10.35 11.57 4.45
N GLU A 224 11.39 12.19 4.98
CA GLU A 224 12.51 12.69 4.16
C GLU A 224 13.30 11.55 3.50
N LEU A 225 13.44 10.40 4.17
CA LEU A 225 14.08 9.20 3.64
C LEU A 225 13.15 8.35 2.77
N SER A 226 11.87 8.66 2.71
CA SER A 226 10.83 7.86 2.03
C SER A 226 10.78 6.40 2.50
N VAL A 227 10.97 6.18 3.81
CA VAL A 227 10.93 4.85 4.44
C VAL A 227 9.80 4.72 5.45
N GLN A 228 9.21 3.53 5.54
CA GLN A 228 8.18 3.22 6.53
C GLN A 228 8.79 2.92 7.90
N TYR A 229 9.97 2.29 7.94
CA TYR A 229 10.61 1.86 9.17
C TYR A 229 11.99 2.48 9.33
N LEU A 230 12.35 2.75 10.58
CA LEU A 230 13.67 3.21 10.97
C LEU A 230 14.29 2.23 11.96
N VAL A 231 15.57 1.94 11.78
CA VAL A 231 16.39 1.25 12.78
C VAL A 231 17.28 2.28 13.41
N GLU A 232 17.22 2.39 14.72
CA GLU A 232 18.14 3.19 15.51
C GLU A 232 18.79 2.33 16.59
N GLY A 233 19.89 2.83 17.14
CA GLY A 233 20.56 2.13 18.20
C GLY A 233 21.74 2.89 18.78
N SER A 234 22.34 2.27 19.79
CA SER A 234 23.49 2.82 20.47
C SER A 234 24.46 1.71 20.84
N VAL A 235 25.75 2.01 20.79
CA VAL A 235 26.82 1.14 21.24
C VAL A 235 27.51 1.77 22.44
N ARG A 236 27.71 0.99 23.51
CA ARG A 236 28.47 1.38 24.69
C ARG A 236 29.48 0.30 25.02
N ARG A 237 30.76 0.64 24.97
CA ARG A 237 31.85 -0.22 25.41
C ARG A 237 32.13 -0.01 26.90
N MET A 238 32.32 -1.09 27.62
CA MET A 238 32.64 -1.12 29.05
C MET A 238 33.79 -2.11 29.26
N GLY A 239 35.03 -1.65 29.02
CA GLY A 239 36.22 -2.50 29.03
C GLY A 239 36.18 -3.54 27.91
N THR A 240 36.10 -4.82 28.27
CA THR A 240 36.04 -5.95 27.33
C THR A 240 34.62 -6.30 26.87
N ARG A 241 33.60 -5.68 27.46
CA ARG A 241 32.20 -5.90 27.08
C ARG A 241 31.66 -4.77 26.23
N ILE A 242 30.74 -5.12 25.35
CA ILE A 242 30.01 -4.19 24.49
C ILE A 242 28.52 -4.37 24.75
N ARG A 243 27.83 -3.26 24.94
CA ARG A 243 26.39 -3.18 25.03
C ARG A 243 25.85 -2.54 23.78
N ILE A 244 24.96 -3.23 23.09
CA ILE A 244 24.28 -2.74 21.90
C ILE A 244 22.79 -2.66 22.22
N THR A 245 22.19 -1.51 21.94
CA THR A 245 20.73 -1.35 21.94
C THR A 245 20.30 -1.13 20.51
N ALA A 246 19.30 -1.86 20.04
CA ALA A 246 18.75 -1.72 18.69
C ALA A 246 17.23 -1.66 18.79
N GLN A 247 16.64 -0.79 17.97
CA GLN A 247 15.22 -0.52 17.97
C GLN A 247 14.73 -0.39 16.54
N LEU A 248 13.52 -0.90 16.30
CA LEU A 248 12.80 -0.78 15.06
C LEU A 248 11.58 0.09 15.33
N ILE A 249 11.42 1.16 14.56
CA ILE A 249 10.40 2.18 14.73
C ILE A 249 9.56 2.25 13.46
N ASP A 250 8.24 2.32 13.61
CA ASP A 250 7.34 2.69 12.53
C ASP A 250 7.33 4.21 12.39
N ALA A 251 7.99 4.72 11.35
CA ALA A 251 8.15 6.15 11.12
C ALA A 251 6.87 6.84 10.64
N THR A 252 5.79 6.09 10.37
CA THR A 252 4.49 6.69 10.08
C THR A 252 3.74 7.09 11.35
N THR A 253 3.93 6.33 12.43
CA THR A 253 3.24 6.53 13.71
C THR A 253 4.16 7.03 14.82
N GLY A 254 5.48 6.87 14.67
CA GLY A 254 6.47 7.10 15.71
C GLY A 254 6.56 5.98 16.75
N ASN A 255 5.82 4.88 16.57
CA ASN A 255 5.74 3.81 17.56
C ASN A 255 6.92 2.84 17.45
N HIS A 256 7.39 2.33 18.61
CA HIS A 256 8.35 1.24 18.65
C HIS A 256 7.68 -0.08 18.23
N VAL A 257 8.21 -0.66 17.17
CA VAL A 257 7.81 -1.98 16.65
C VAL A 257 8.48 -3.09 17.45
N TRP A 258 9.76 -2.88 17.77
CA TRP A 258 10.61 -3.79 18.53
C TRP A 258 11.79 -3.01 19.12
N ALA A 259 12.26 -3.42 20.28
CA ALA A 259 13.47 -2.89 20.90
C ALA A 259 14.12 -4.00 21.74
N GLU A 260 15.44 -4.15 21.61
CA GLU A 260 16.21 -5.13 22.39
C GLU A 260 17.57 -4.58 22.78
N ARG A 261 18.11 -5.13 23.86
CA ARG A 261 19.44 -4.83 24.36
C ARG A 261 20.26 -6.10 24.47
N TYR A 262 21.48 -6.00 23.96
CA TYR A 262 22.48 -7.07 23.93
C TYR A 262 23.69 -6.67 24.75
N ASP A 263 24.19 -7.61 25.54
CA ASP A 263 25.40 -7.47 26.34
C ASP A 263 26.33 -8.64 25.96
N SER A 264 27.47 -8.35 25.31
CA SER A 264 28.38 -9.38 24.79
C SER A 264 29.86 -9.06 25.03
N ALA A 265 30.71 -10.06 24.79
CA ALA A 265 32.14 -9.82 24.58
C ALA A 265 32.39 -9.14 23.22
N GLN A 266 33.62 -8.64 23.02
CA GLN A 266 33.99 -7.89 21.81
C GLN A 266 34.03 -8.77 20.55
N ASP A 267 34.40 -10.03 20.68
CA ASP A 267 34.49 -11.02 19.60
C ASP A 267 33.12 -11.58 19.14
N GLU A 268 32.09 -11.45 19.97
CA GLU A 268 30.72 -11.90 19.70
C GLU A 268 29.85 -10.83 19.01
N ILE A 269 30.42 -9.69 18.62
CA ILE A 269 29.65 -8.55 18.07
C ILE A 269 28.93 -8.91 16.76
N PHE A 270 29.52 -9.77 15.94
CA PHE A 270 28.94 -10.22 14.68
C PHE A 270 27.72 -11.13 14.89
N ASP A 271 27.70 -11.91 15.97
CA ASP A 271 26.54 -12.74 16.32
C ASP A 271 25.33 -11.87 16.73
N ILE A 272 25.59 -10.73 17.38
CA ILE A 272 24.54 -9.75 17.67
C ILE A 272 23.99 -9.16 16.38
N GLN A 273 24.86 -8.77 15.45
CA GLN A 273 24.42 -8.25 14.15
C GLN A 273 23.49 -9.23 13.44
N ASP A 274 23.86 -10.50 13.34
CA ASP A 274 23.05 -11.54 12.72
C ASP A 274 21.68 -11.67 13.39
N ARG A 275 21.65 -11.64 14.72
CA ARG A 275 20.40 -11.65 15.49
C ARG A 275 19.53 -10.43 15.21
N VAL A 276 20.11 -9.23 15.18
CA VAL A 276 19.38 -7.98 14.91
C VAL A 276 18.77 -8.03 13.50
N VAL A 277 19.55 -8.43 12.49
CA VAL A 277 19.08 -8.56 11.10
C VAL A 277 17.93 -9.57 11.01
N ARG A 278 18.10 -10.78 11.56
CA ARG A 278 17.06 -11.83 11.52
C ARG A 278 15.77 -11.38 12.23
N THR A 279 15.90 -10.69 13.36
CA THR A 279 14.76 -10.18 14.12
C THR A 279 14.00 -9.10 13.35
N ILE A 280 14.72 -8.17 12.71
CA ILE A 280 14.12 -7.13 11.86
C ILE A 280 13.39 -7.78 10.68
N VAL A 281 14.06 -8.68 9.94
CA VAL A 281 13.48 -9.36 8.78
C VAL A 281 12.22 -10.13 9.19
N GLY A 282 12.29 -10.95 10.25
CA GLY A 282 11.16 -11.74 10.74
C GLY A 282 9.99 -10.87 11.17
N THR A 283 10.25 -9.79 11.90
CA THR A 283 9.22 -8.86 12.38
C THR A 283 8.54 -8.13 11.22
N LEU A 284 9.31 -7.59 10.27
CA LEU A 284 8.76 -6.80 9.17
C LEU A 284 8.01 -7.68 8.16
N VAL A 285 8.59 -8.81 7.75
CA VAL A 285 7.94 -9.74 6.83
C VAL A 285 6.69 -10.37 7.47
N GLY A 286 6.75 -10.74 8.75
CA GLY A 286 5.58 -11.27 9.48
C GLY A 286 4.44 -10.25 9.58
N ARG A 287 4.75 -8.99 9.90
CA ARG A 287 3.76 -7.90 9.95
C ARG A 287 3.13 -7.59 8.59
N MET A 288 3.86 -7.74 7.48
CA MET A 288 3.25 -7.62 6.15
C MET A 288 2.21 -8.70 5.87
N THR A 289 2.49 -9.94 6.26
CA THR A 289 1.55 -11.05 6.11
C THR A 289 0.29 -10.78 6.93
N ALA A 290 0.44 -10.32 8.17
CA ALA A 290 -0.68 -9.92 9.03
C ALA A 290 -1.46 -8.69 8.51
N ALA A 291 -0.77 -7.66 8.01
CA ALA A 291 -1.42 -6.46 7.44
C ALA A 291 -2.18 -6.75 6.13
N ARG A 292 -1.72 -7.73 5.34
CA ARG A 292 -2.47 -8.26 4.18
C ARG A 292 -3.72 -9.01 4.63
N THR A 293 -3.61 -9.79 5.71
CA THR A 293 -4.76 -10.46 6.32
C THR A 293 -5.82 -9.44 6.74
N ASP A 294 -5.46 -8.38 7.47
CA ASP A 294 -6.38 -7.34 7.97
C ASP A 294 -7.24 -6.66 6.88
N LEU A 295 -6.70 -6.51 5.68
CA LEU A 295 -7.43 -5.96 4.53
C LEU A 295 -8.42 -6.98 3.93
N VAL A 296 -8.09 -8.26 4.00
CA VAL A 296 -8.96 -9.38 3.62
C VAL A 296 -10.06 -9.63 4.68
N LEU A 297 -9.80 -9.34 5.96
CA LEU A 297 -10.76 -9.45 7.07
C LEU A 297 -12.01 -8.55 6.93
N ARG A 298 -12.02 -7.59 5.99
CA ARG A 298 -13.12 -6.62 5.81
C ARG A 298 -14.28 -7.10 4.94
N LYS A 299 -14.21 -8.28 4.32
CA LYS A 299 -15.39 -8.90 3.68
C LYS A 299 -16.25 -9.59 4.74
N LEU A 300 -17.49 -9.13 4.90
CA LEU A 300 -18.50 -9.80 5.73
C LEU A 300 -18.70 -11.24 5.22
N PRO A 301 -18.72 -12.25 6.11
CA PRO A 301 -19.00 -13.63 5.72
C PRO A 301 -20.41 -13.76 5.15
N ALA A 302 -20.61 -14.72 4.26
CA ALA A 302 -21.94 -15.07 3.76
C ALA A 302 -22.79 -15.80 4.81
N SER A 303 -22.15 -16.29 5.89
CA SER A 303 -22.78 -17.06 6.98
C SER A 303 -22.50 -16.46 8.36
N LEU A 304 -23.58 -16.19 9.11
CA LEU A 304 -23.50 -15.75 10.51
C LEU A 304 -22.89 -16.84 11.41
N ALA A 305 -23.15 -18.12 11.13
CA ALA A 305 -22.56 -19.23 11.88
C ALA A 305 -21.04 -19.31 11.68
N ALA A 306 -20.55 -19.05 10.45
CA ALA A 306 -19.11 -18.96 10.18
C ALA A 306 -18.47 -17.76 10.89
N TYR A 307 -19.20 -16.64 10.98
CA TYR A 307 -18.78 -15.46 11.74
C TYR A 307 -18.61 -15.76 13.24
N GLU A 308 -19.61 -16.41 13.85
CA GLU A 308 -19.57 -16.79 15.27
C GLU A 308 -18.39 -17.73 15.58
N CYS A 309 -18.11 -18.70 14.71
CA CYS A 309 -16.95 -19.57 14.86
C CYS A 309 -15.64 -18.75 14.89
N VAL A 310 -15.46 -17.82 13.94
CA VAL A 310 -14.28 -16.94 13.93
C VAL A 310 -14.18 -16.11 15.22
N LEU A 311 -15.27 -15.53 15.70
CA LEU A 311 -15.25 -14.73 16.94
C LEU A 311 -14.88 -15.56 18.16
N ARG A 312 -15.33 -16.82 18.24
CA ARG A 312 -14.98 -17.72 19.35
C ARG A 312 -13.50 -18.09 19.33
N GLY A 313 -12.95 -18.41 18.15
CA GLY A 313 -11.52 -18.70 18.01
C GLY A 313 -10.63 -17.50 18.31
N ASP A 314 -11.04 -16.30 17.88
CA ASP A 314 -10.30 -15.04 18.07
C ASP A 314 -10.37 -14.51 19.52
N ALA A 315 -11.41 -14.88 20.27
CA ALA A 315 -11.57 -14.52 21.68
C ALA A 315 -10.71 -15.38 22.63
N LEU A 316 -10.12 -16.47 22.13
CA LEU A 316 -9.24 -17.31 22.94
C LEU A 316 -7.91 -16.58 23.22
N PRO A 317 -7.39 -16.68 24.46
CA PRO A 317 -6.11 -16.05 24.78
C PRO A 317 -4.97 -16.74 24.01
N MET A 318 -4.02 -15.96 23.51
CA MET A 318 -2.76 -16.50 22.99
C MET A 318 -2.06 -17.31 24.08
N GLY A 319 -1.59 -18.52 23.78
CA GLY A 319 -1.06 -19.36 24.85
C GLY A 319 -0.64 -20.78 24.47
N THR A 320 -1.07 -21.74 25.27
CA THR A 320 -0.59 -23.13 25.22
C THR A 320 -1.02 -23.84 23.94
N PRO A 321 -0.33 -24.93 23.55
CA PRO A 321 -0.71 -25.73 22.37
C PRO A 321 -2.18 -26.17 22.35
N GLU A 322 -2.77 -26.41 23.52
CA GLU A 322 -4.18 -26.79 23.65
C GLU A 322 -5.12 -25.66 23.26
N ILE A 323 -4.80 -24.41 23.63
CA ILE A 323 -5.61 -23.24 23.27
C ILE A 323 -5.48 -22.92 21.78
N GLU A 324 -4.28 -23.10 21.22
CA GLU A 324 -4.04 -22.95 19.78
C GLU A 324 -4.78 -24.01 18.95
N ALA A 325 -4.82 -25.25 19.42
CA ALA A 325 -5.60 -26.32 18.80
C ALA A 325 -7.12 -26.04 18.85
N GLU A 326 -7.61 -25.45 19.95
CA GLU A 326 -9.01 -25.04 20.06
C GLU A 326 -9.36 -23.89 19.10
N ALA A 327 -8.50 -22.87 19.00
CA ALA A 327 -8.68 -21.77 18.05
C ALA A 327 -8.70 -22.27 16.60
N ARG A 328 -7.78 -23.19 16.27
CA ARG A 328 -7.73 -23.86 14.96
C ARG A 328 -9.05 -24.56 14.63
N HIS A 329 -9.62 -25.32 15.56
CA HIS A 329 -10.88 -26.03 15.35
C HIS A 329 -12.02 -25.06 14.96
N TYR A 330 -12.12 -23.92 15.63
CA TYR A 330 -13.11 -22.90 15.28
C TYR A 330 -12.91 -22.31 13.88
N PHE A 331 -11.66 -22.08 13.45
CA PHE A 331 -11.38 -21.56 12.12
C PHE A 331 -11.62 -22.57 11.01
N GLU A 332 -11.26 -23.85 11.21
CA GLU A 332 -11.61 -24.94 10.30
C GLU A 332 -13.13 -25.07 10.13
N ARG A 333 -13.88 -25.00 11.24
CA ARG A 333 -15.34 -25.04 11.20
C ARG A 333 -15.95 -23.84 10.46
N ALA A 334 -15.36 -22.65 10.61
CA ALA A 334 -15.80 -21.47 9.88
C ALA A 334 -15.61 -21.61 8.35
N ILE A 335 -14.54 -22.28 7.92
CA ILE A 335 -14.28 -22.58 6.50
C ILE A 335 -15.29 -23.59 5.94
N GLU A 336 -15.63 -24.63 6.70
CA GLU A 336 -16.66 -25.60 6.29
C GLU A 336 -18.02 -24.93 6.08
N LEU A 337 -18.36 -23.95 6.93
CA LEU A 337 -19.63 -23.22 6.90
C LEU A 337 -19.67 -22.13 5.82
N ASP A 338 -18.52 -21.54 5.48
CA ASP A 338 -18.37 -20.58 4.38
C ASP A 338 -17.00 -20.77 3.73
N PRO A 339 -16.91 -21.59 2.67
CA PRO A 339 -15.65 -21.84 1.96
C PRO A 339 -15.05 -20.61 1.27
N SER A 340 -15.81 -19.51 1.17
CA SER A 340 -15.32 -18.23 0.64
C SER A 340 -14.83 -17.27 1.73
N TYR A 341 -14.92 -17.67 3.00
CA TYR A 341 -14.64 -16.79 4.14
C TYR A 341 -13.13 -16.64 4.39
N ALA A 342 -12.54 -15.72 3.64
CA ALA A 342 -11.10 -15.50 3.62
C ALA A 342 -10.49 -15.17 5.00
N ARG A 343 -11.24 -14.57 5.93
CA ARG A 343 -10.82 -14.33 7.33
C ARG A 343 -10.53 -15.64 8.08
N ALA A 344 -11.34 -16.67 7.88
CA ALA A 344 -11.15 -17.95 8.55
C ALA A 344 -9.87 -18.65 8.08
N TYR A 345 -9.58 -18.64 6.77
CA TYR A 345 -8.33 -19.15 6.21
C TYR A 345 -7.09 -18.44 6.74
N ALA A 346 -7.16 -17.11 6.86
CA ALA A 346 -6.01 -16.33 7.30
C ALA A 346 -5.70 -16.54 8.80
N LEU A 347 -6.73 -16.57 9.65
CA LEU A 347 -6.57 -16.87 11.08
C LEU A 347 -6.11 -18.31 11.32
N LEU A 348 -6.59 -19.27 10.51
CA LEU A 348 -6.10 -20.65 10.51
C LEU A 348 -4.60 -20.72 10.16
N SER A 349 -4.17 -20.01 9.11
CA SER A 349 -2.75 -19.93 8.75
C SER A 349 -1.90 -19.38 9.90
N SER A 350 -2.36 -18.33 10.57
CA SER A 350 -1.64 -17.74 11.72
C SER A 350 -1.64 -18.66 12.94
N ALA A 351 -2.67 -19.48 13.15
CA ALA A 351 -2.69 -20.49 14.21
C ALA A 351 -1.64 -21.60 13.95
N ILE A 352 -1.59 -22.11 12.71
CA ILE A 352 -0.62 -23.14 12.31
C ILE A 352 0.82 -22.62 12.40
N GLU A 353 1.07 -21.37 12.01
CA GLU A 353 2.38 -20.75 12.12
C GLU A 353 2.84 -20.62 13.59
N ARG A 354 1.94 -20.19 14.49
CA ARG A 354 2.21 -20.11 15.93
C ARG A 354 2.50 -21.48 16.53
N GLU A 355 1.73 -22.51 16.15
CA GLU A 355 1.97 -23.90 16.58
C GLU A 355 3.36 -24.38 16.16
N TRP A 356 3.77 -24.11 14.92
CA TRP A 356 5.11 -24.43 14.43
C TRP A 356 6.22 -23.70 15.20
N PHE A 357 6.03 -22.40 15.49
CA PHE A 357 6.99 -21.64 16.31
C PHE A 357 7.09 -22.15 17.74
N LEU A 358 5.97 -22.53 18.36
CA LEU A 358 5.94 -23.10 19.71
C LEU A 358 6.66 -24.46 19.75
N ASP A 359 6.45 -25.31 18.75
CA ASP A 359 7.12 -26.62 18.63
C ASP A 359 8.65 -26.48 18.43
N MET A 360 9.07 -25.50 17.63
CA MET A 360 10.49 -25.16 17.45
C MET A 360 11.13 -24.57 18.72
N SER A 361 10.37 -23.82 19.52
CA SER A 361 10.84 -23.26 20.80
C SER A 361 10.85 -24.29 21.94
N GLY A 362 10.05 -25.35 21.83
CA GLY A 362 10.00 -26.48 22.76
C GLY A 362 11.07 -27.55 22.49
N SER A 363 11.72 -27.53 21.32
CA SER A 363 12.81 -28.45 20.95
C SER A 363 14.16 -28.10 21.61
N THR A 364 14.16 -27.92 22.94
CA THR A 364 15.35 -28.13 23.79
C THR A 364 15.38 -29.55 24.38
N ARG A 365 14.78 -30.52 23.68
CA ARG A 365 14.96 -31.94 23.95
C ARG A 365 15.13 -32.67 22.63
N LEU A 366 16.37 -32.79 22.20
CA LEU A 366 16.92 -34.06 21.73
C LEU A 366 18.42 -34.02 22.04
N LEU A 367 18.79 -34.95 22.92
CA LEU A 367 20.15 -35.40 23.24
C LEU A 367 20.85 -35.94 22.00
#